data_AF-A0A3B8K6B8-F1
#
_entry.id   AF-A0A3B8K6B8-F1
#
_cell.length_a   1.000
_cell.length_b   1.000
_cell.length_c   1.000
_cell.angle_alpha   90.00
_cell.angle_beta   90.00
_cell.angle_gamma   90.00
#
_symmetry.space_group_name_H-M   'P 1'
#
loop_
_entity.id
_entity.type
_entity.pdbx_description
1 polymer ?
#
loop_
_entity_poly.entity_id
_entity_poly.type
_entity_poly.pdbx_seq_one_letter_code
_entity_poly.pdbx_strand_id
1 'polypeptide(L)' 'MTERKTFKTAAFMKELMAKYYREGKEAREKGIPVVWITAVAPVEIIYAAGLFPYYPEN' A
#
# COMPACT_ATOMS: atom_id res chain seq x y z
N MET A 1 -4.98 -13.56 -34.16
CA MET A 1 -4.48 -13.19 -32.82
C MET A 1 -5.63 -13.29 -31.85
N THR A 2 -5.49 -14.07 -30.77
CA THR A 2 -6.55 -14.23 -29.75
C THR A 2 -6.73 -12.91 -28.99
N GLU A 3 -7.98 -12.47 -28.80
CA GLU A 3 -8.31 -11.25 -28.06
C GLU A 3 -7.83 -11.35 -26.60
N ARG A 4 -7.07 -10.35 -26.14
CA ARG A 4 -6.61 -10.27 -24.75
C ARG A 4 -7.77 -9.84 -23.85
N LYS A 5 -8.33 -10.79 -23.11
CA LYS A 5 -9.31 -10.47 -22.05
C LYS A 5 -8.60 -9.81 -20.88
N THR A 6 -9.07 -8.64 -20.47
CA THR A 6 -8.57 -7.93 -19.29
C THR A 6 -9.43 -8.26 -18.07
N PHE A 7 -8.82 -8.22 -16.89
CA PHE A 7 -9.59 -8.33 -15.64
C PHE A 7 -10.42 -7.05 -15.45
N LYS A 8 -11.72 -7.21 -15.17
CA LYS A 8 -12.66 -6.10 -14.95
C LYS A 8 -12.19 -5.14 -13.85
N THR A 9 -11.44 -5.63 -12.87
CA THR A 9 -10.99 -4.90 -11.69
C THR A 9 -9.53 -4.43 -11.77
N ALA A 10 -8.84 -4.65 -12.89
CA ALA A 10 -7.42 -4.28 -13.02
C ALA A 10 -7.18 -2.78 -12.82
N ALA A 11 -8.09 -1.92 -13.29
CA ALA A 11 -8.02 -0.48 -13.09
C ALA A 11 -8.14 -0.13 -11.60
N PHE A 12 -9.12 -0.71 -10.91
CA PHE A 12 -9.34 -0.48 -9.49
C PHE A 12 -8.15 -0.91 -8.62
N MET A 13 -7.49 -2.03 -8.95
CA MET A 13 -6.29 -2.45 -8.24
C MET A 13 -5.14 -1.43 -8.39
N LYS A 14 -4.98 -0.82 -9.58
CA LYS A 14 -3.99 0.26 -9.78
C LYS A 14 -4.29 1.49 -8.93
N GLU A 15 -5.57 1.84 -8.81
CA GLU A 15 -6.00 2.96 -7.97
C GLU A 15 -5.70 2.71 -6.49
N LEU A 16 -5.95 1.50 -5.98
CA LEU A 16 -5.63 1.12 -4.60
C LEU A 16 -4.13 1.20 -4.32
N MET A 17 -3.29 0.67 -5.22
CA MET A 17 -1.84 0.74 -5.09
C MET A 17 -1.35 2.20 -5.12
N ALA A 18 -1.82 3.01 -6.06
CA ALA A 18 -1.47 4.42 -6.13
C ALA A 18 -1.90 5.20 -4.88
N LYS A 19 -3.07 4.89 -4.33
CA LYS A 19 -3.55 5.48 -3.06
C LYS A 19 -2.62 5.14 -1.90
N TYR A 20 -2.20 3.88 -1.77
CA TYR A 20 -1.29 3.46 -0.69
C TYR A 20 0.04 4.23 -0.69
N TYR A 21 0.73 4.35 -1.84
CA TYR A 21 1.99 5.10 -1.88
C TYR A 21 1.79 6.61 -1.65
N ARG A 22 0.65 7.16 -2.07
CA ARG A 22 0.28 8.55 -1.76
C ARG A 22 0.09 8.75 -0.25
N GLU A 23 -0.62 7.84 0.41
CA GLU A 23 -0.81 7.86 1.86
C GLU A 23 0.53 7.76 2.61
N GLY A 24 1.47 6.95 2.14
CA GLY A 24 2.82 6.89 2.71
C GLY A 24 3.59 8.21 2.60
N LYS A 25 3.46 8.92 1.46
CA LYS A 25 4.03 10.27 1.30
C LYS A 25 3.37 11.27 2.25
N GLU A 26 2.04 11.27 2.32
CA GLU A 26 1.30 12.16 3.22
C GLU A 26 1.60 11.89 4.70
N ALA A 27 1.79 10.63 5.09
CA ALA A 27 2.18 10.25 6.44
C ALA A 27 3.49 10.93 6.83
N ARG A 28 4.49 10.88 5.94
CA ARG A 28 5.78 11.58 6.13
C ARG A 28 5.61 13.09 6.25
N GLU A 29 4.76 13.71 5.42
CA GLU A 29 4.47 15.16 5.47
C GLU A 29 3.78 15.56 6.79
N LYS A 30 2.93 14.68 7.34
CA LYS A 30 2.23 14.86 8.62
C LYS A 30 3.08 14.50 9.85
N GLY A 31 4.33 14.07 9.65
CA GLY A 31 5.22 13.63 10.74
C GLY A 31 4.84 12.28 11.36
N ILE A 32 3.98 11.49 10.71
CA ILE A 32 3.63 10.14 11.13
C ILE A 32 4.78 9.20 10.70
N PRO A 33 5.36 8.41 11.63
CA PRO A 33 6.41 7.47 11.27
C PRO A 33 5.95 6.44 10.22
N VAL A 34 6.77 6.28 9.17
CA VAL A 34 6.64 5.23 8.17
C VAL A 34 7.50 4.06 8.59
N VAL A 35 6.87 2.96 8.97
CA VAL A 35 7.52 1.75 9.50
C VAL A 35 7.74 0.78 8.37
N TRP A 36 8.98 0.34 8.17
CA TRP A 36 9.30 -0.71 7.20
C TRP A 36 9.07 -2.09 7.82
N ILE A 37 8.33 -2.94 7.12
CA ILE A 37 7.80 -4.21 7.61
C ILE A 37 7.84 -5.24 6.46
N THR A 38 8.04 -6.52 6.81
CA THR A 38 7.95 -7.64 5.87
C THR A 38 6.50 -8.12 5.73
N ALA A 39 6.13 -8.75 4.61
CA ALA A 39 4.76 -9.15 4.29
C ALA A 39 4.10 -10.09 5.32
N VAL A 40 4.88 -10.77 6.17
CA VAL A 40 4.40 -11.73 7.17
C VAL A 40 4.31 -11.16 8.59
N ALA A 41 4.83 -9.95 8.82
CA ALA A 41 4.73 -9.35 10.15
C ALA A 41 3.29 -8.88 10.44
N PRO A 42 2.87 -8.85 11.73
CA PRO A 42 1.51 -8.47 12.11
C PRO A 42 1.28 -6.97 11.92
N VAL A 43 0.82 -6.58 10.72
CA VAL A 43 0.59 -5.18 10.32
C VAL A 43 -0.45 -4.48 11.21
N GLU A 44 -1.37 -5.23 11.80
CA GLU A 44 -2.42 -4.73 12.68
C GLU A 44 -1.85 -3.96 13.87
N ILE A 45 -0.68 -4.37 14.38
CA ILE A 45 0.01 -3.67 15.47
C ILE A 45 0.46 -2.27 15.03
N ILE A 46 0.94 -2.14 13.79
CA ILE A 46 1.39 -0.86 13.21
C ILE A 46 0.20 0.10 13.05
N TYR A 47 -0.92 -0.41 12.51
CA TYR A 47 -2.15 0.37 12.40
C TYR A 47 -2.72 0.78 13.75
N ALA A 48 -2.75 -0.13 14.73
CA ALA A 48 -3.23 0.17 16.08
C ALA A 48 -2.39 1.26 16.77
N ALA A 49 -1.10 1.34 16.46
CA ALA A 49 -0.21 2.39 16.94
C ALA A 49 -0.37 3.73 16.19
N GLY A 50 -1.26 3.82 15.19
CA GLY A 50 -1.45 5.02 14.38
C GLY A 50 -0.28 5.31 13.44
N LEU A 51 0.51 4.29 13.10
CA LEU A 51 1.68 4.40 12.23
C LEU A 51 1.37 3.89 10.82
N PHE A 52 2.20 4.27 9.85
CA PHE A 52 2.04 3.83 8.46
C PHE A 52 2.97 2.66 8.13
N PRO A 53 2.46 1.46 7.77
CA PRO A 53 3.29 0.35 7.33
C PRO A 53 3.74 0.50 5.88
N TYR A 54 5.01 0.25 5.62
CA TYR A 54 5.61 0.21 4.29
C TYR A 54 6.30 -1.13 4.05
N TYR A 55 6.01 -1.78 2.91
CA TYR A 55 6.57 -3.07 2.53
C TYR A 55 7.66 -2.89 1.45
N PRO A 56 8.96 -2.99 1.78
CA PRO A 56 10.03 -2.72 0.83
C PRO A 56 10.12 -3.73 -0.32
N GLU A 57 9.56 -4.93 -0.15
CA GLU A 57 9.48 -5.95 -1.19
C GLU A 57 8.47 -5.66 -2.32
N ASN A 58 7.59 -4.67 -2.15
CA ASN A 58 6.54 -4.29 -3.09
C ASN A 58 6.87 -3.00 -3.86
#